data_AF-X0T9N2-F1
#
_entry.id   AF-X0T9N2-F1
#
_cell.length_a   1.000
_cell.length_b   1.000
_cell.length_c   1.000
_cell.angle_alpha   90.00
_cell.angle_beta   90.00
_cell.angle_gamma   90.00
#
_symmetry.space_group_name_H-M   'P 1'
#
loop_
_entity.id
_entity.type
_entity.pdbx_description
1 polymer ?
#
loop_
_entity_poly.entity_id
_entity_poly.type
_entity_poly.pdbx_seq_one_letter_code
_entity_poly.pdbx_strand_id
1 'polypeptide(L)' 'MPQPGFEGKRIYVWFEAVIGYLSATKEWAKFHHEEQAWKPFWQGDAKSFYFVGKDNIFFHTIVWPVMLMGYGG' A
#
# COMPACT_ATOMS: atom_id res chain seq x y z
N MET A 1 10.05 4.64 -10.64
CA MET A 1 11.20 5.06 -9.79
C MET A 1 12.44 4.29 -10.23
N PRO A 2 13.64 4.93 -10.25
CA PRO A 2 14.49 5.01 -9.05
C PRO A 2 14.76 6.46 -8.54
N GLN A 3 15.22 6.56 -7.27
CA GLN A 3 15.63 7.81 -6.60
C GLN A 3 16.99 8.30 -7.15
N PRO A 4 17.23 9.63 -7.27
CA PRO A 4 18.55 10.15 -7.63
C PRO A 4 19.68 9.59 -6.74
N GLY A 5 20.77 9.12 -7.36
CA GLY A 5 21.90 8.49 -6.68
C GLY A 5 21.75 6.98 -6.43
N PHE A 6 20.64 6.37 -6.86
CA PHE A 6 20.35 4.94 -6.69
C PHE A 6 19.96 4.25 -8.01
N GLU A 7 20.47 4.74 -9.14
CA GLU A 7 20.09 4.32 -10.49
C GLU A 7 20.30 2.81 -10.73
N GLY A 8 21.32 2.23 -10.09
CA GLY A 8 21.63 0.79 -10.13
C GLY A 8 20.86 -0.07 -9.10
N LYS A 9 20.07 0.53 -8.21
CA LYS A 9 19.30 -0.21 -7.20
C LYS A 9 17.84 -0.39 -7.63
N ARG A 10 17.20 -1.41 -7.09
CA ARG A 10 15.77 -1.69 -7.26
C ARG A 10 15.13 -1.87 -5.90
N ILE A 11 13.88 -1.45 -5.78
CA ILE A 11 13.07 -1.76 -4.62
C ILE A 11 12.72 -3.24 -4.68
N TYR A 12 12.82 -3.92 -3.54
CA TYR A 12 12.43 -5.32 -3.46
C TYR A 12 10.92 -5.45 -3.69
N VAL A 13 10.50 -6.39 -4.52
CA VAL A 13 9.11 -6.50 -5.01
C VAL A 13 8.07 -6.55 -3.89
N TRP A 14 8.37 -7.19 -2.76
CA TRP A 14 7.42 -7.27 -1.64
C TRP A 14 7.20 -5.95 -0.91
N PHE A 15 8.14 -5.02 -1.03
CA PHE A 15 7.96 -3.67 -0.51
C PHE A 15 6.97 -2.87 -1.37
N GLU A 16 7.05 -3.00 -2.70
CA GLU A 16 6.10 -2.31 -3.60
C GLU A 16 4.76 -3.03 -3.72
N ALA A 17 4.72 -4.36 -3.61
CA ALA A 17 3.50 -5.15 -3.81
C ALA A 17 2.37 -4.76 -2.84
N VAL A 18 2.69 -4.57 -1.56
CA VAL A 18 1.71 -4.19 -0.53
C VAL A 18 1.22 -2.75 -0.69
N ILE A 19 2.05 -1.86 -1.26
CA ILE A 19 1.63 -0.49 -1.62
C ILE A 19 0.61 -0.50 -2.77
N GLY A 20 0.58 -1.59 -3.55
CA GLY A 20 -0.42 -1.82 -4.60
C GLY A 20 -1.86 -1.67 -4.14
N TYR A 21 -2.17 -2.00 -2.87
CA TYR A 21 -3.51 -1.79 -2.31
C TYR A 21 -3.93 -0.31 -2.31
N LEU A 22 -3.04 0.58 -1.89
CA LEU A 22 -3.29 2.02 -1.89
C LEU A 22 -3.44 2.53 -3.33
N SER A 23 -2.52 2.14 -4.21
CA SER A 23 -2.56 2.52 -5.63
C SER A 23 -3.86 2.08 -6.29
N ALA A 24 -4.34 0.87 -6.03
CA ALA A 24 -5.60 0.35 -6.57
C ALA A 24 -6.81 1.19 -6.12
N THR A 25 -6.89 1.56 -4.84
CA THR A 25 -8.00 2.41 -4.35
C THR A 25 -7.95 3.84 -4.90
N LYS A 26 -6.76 4.40 -5.09
CA LYS A 26 -6.58 5.71 -5.73
C LYS A 26 -7.02 5.67 -7.19
N GLU A 27 -6.66 4.61 -7.90
CA GLU A 27 -7.06 4.43 -9.29
C GLU A 27 -8.58 4.21 -9.41
N TRP A 28 -9.17 3.40 -8.52
CA TRP A 28 -10.63 3.27 -8.40
C TRP A 28 -11.32 4.63 -8.21
N ALA A 29 -10.85 5.43 -7.25
CA ALA A 29 -11.37 6.76 -6.96
C ALA A 29 -11.30 7.70 -8.20
N LYS A 30 -10.21 7.63 -8.95
CA LYS A 30 -10.03 8.36 -10.21
C LYS A 30 -10.99 7.89 -11.30
N PHE A 31 -11.17 6.59 -11.48
CA PHE A 31 -12.12 6.03 -12.45
C PHE A 31 -13.56 6.46 -12.18
N HIS A 32 -13.91 6.70 -10.91
CA HIS A 32 -15.22 7.19 -10.49
C HIS A 32 -15.34 8.72 -10.46
N HIS A 33 -14.32 9.46 -10.94
CA HIS A 33 -14.26 10.93 -10.90
C HIS A 33 -14.36 11.53 -9.49
N GLU A 34 -13.96 10.77 -8.47
CA GLU A 34 -13.94 11.18 -7.06
C GLU A 34 -12.53 11.01 -6.49
N GLU A 35 -11.56 11.80 -6.94
CA GLU A 35 -10.11 11.61 -6.64
C GLU A 35 -9.74 11.52 -5.16
N GLN A 36 -10.61 11.95 -4.25
CA GLN A 36 -10.39 11.95 -2.81
C GLN A 36 -11.15 10.83 -2.07
N ALA A 37 -11.99 10.05 -2.76
CA ALA A 37 -12.82 8.99 -2.18
C ALA A 37 -12.02 7.84 -1.54
N TRP A 38 -10.73 7.70 -1.87
CA TRP A 38 -9.85 6.73 -1.20
C TRP A 38 -9.45 7.18 0.22
N LYS A 39 -9.45 8.48 0.52
CA LYS A 39 -8.95 9.01 1.82
C LYS A 39 -9.74 8.48 3.01
N PRO A 40 -11.08 8.46 3.03
CA PRO A 40 -11.83 7.92 4.17
C PRO A 40 -11.49 6.46 4.50
N PHE A 41 -11.11 5.66 3.49
CA PHE A 41 -10.72 4.26 3.68
C PHE A 41 -9.33 4.11 4.29
N TRP A 42 -8.38 4.99 3.94
CA TRP A 42 -6.99 4.89 4.40
C TRP A 42 -6.63 5.80 5.58
N GLN A 43 -7.39 6.87 5.81
CA GLN A 43 -7.10 7.93 6.80
C GLN A 43 -8.25 8.14 7.79
N GLY A 44 -9.35 7.40 7.66
CA GLY A 44 -10.48 7.41 8.59
C GLY A 44 -10.59 6.10 9.37
N ASP A 45 -11.71 5.89 10.05
CA ASP A 45 -11.96 4.73 10.92
C ASP A 45 -12.42 3.46 10.17
N ALA A 46 -12.05 3.33 8.89
CA ALA A 46 -12.46 2.20 8.08
C ALA A 46 -11.77 0.91 8.54
N LYS A 47 -12.51 -0.20 8.48
CA LYS A 47 -11.94 -1.54 8.72
C LYS A 47 -11.45 -2.12 7.40
N SER A 48 -10.14 -2.35 7.31
CA SER A 48 -9.50 -2.99 6.17
C SER A 48 -9.34 -4.48 6.39
N PHE A 49 -9.68 -5.29 5.39
CA PHE A 49 -9.54 -6.74 5.41
C PHE A 49 -8.65 -7.20 4.26
N TYR A 50 -7.65 -8.03 4.58
CA TYR A 50 -6.68 -8.56 3.62
C TYR A 50 -6.81 -10.08 3.55
N PHE A 51 -7.36 -10.58 2.45
CA PHE A 51 -7.44 -12.01 2.17
C PHE A 51 -6.15 -12.47 1.51
N VAL A 52 -5.38 -13.31 2.20
CA VAL A 52 -4.04 -13.72 1.75
C VAL A 52 -3.83 -15.22 1.89
N GLY A 53 -3.00 -15.78 1.01
CA GLY A 53 -2.52 -17.16 1.13
C GLY A 53 -1.57 -17.32 2.30
N LYS A 54 -1.48 -18.55 2.84
CA LYS A 54 -0.65 -18.88 4.01
C LYS A 54 0.82 -18.44 3.88
N ASP A 55 1.37 -18.53 2.67
CA ASP A 55 2.78 -18.22 2.42
C ASP A 55 3.08 -16.71 2.48
N ASN A 56 2.04 -15.87 2.47
CA ASN A 56 2.15 -14.41 2.50
C ASN A 56 1.85 -13.78 3.87
N ILE A 57 1.60 -14.60 4.90
CA ILE A 57 1.20 -14.14 6.24
C ILE A 57 2.23 -13.16 6.80
N PHE A 58 3.53 -13.46 6.70
CA PHE A 58 4.58 -12.59 7.23
C PHE A 58 4.53 -11.18 6.64
N PHE A 59 4.32 -11.07 5.33
CA PHE A 59 4.25 -9.77 4.65
C PHE A 59 3.05 -8.93 5.11
N HIS A 60 1.93 -9.57 5.45
CA HIS A 60 0.69 -8.86 5.77
C HIS A 60 0.44 -8.68 7.27
N THR A 61 1.16 -9.41 8.13
CA THR A 61 1.03 -9.31 9.59
C THR A 61 2.16 -8.54 10.24
N ILE A 62 3.34 -8.48 9.60
CA ILE A 62 4.51 -7.76 10.11
C ILE A 62 4.92 -6.63 9.17
N VAL A 63 5.33 -6.96 7.93
CA VAL A 63 5.96 -5.99 7.03
C VAL A 63 5.01 -4.84 6.70
N TRP A 64 3.81 -5.15 6.23
CA TRP A 64 2.84 -4.16 5.82
C TRP A 64 2.35 -3.26 6.97
N PRO A 65 1.94 -3.81 8.13
CA PRO A 65 1.58 -2.97 9.28
C PRO A 65 2.71 -2.05 9.74
N VAL A 66 3.96 -2.54 9.79
CA VAL A 66 5.11 -1.72 10.19
C VAL A 66 5.37 -0.59 9.18
N MET A 67 5.21 -0.86 7.88
CA MET A 67 5.32 0.18 6.85
C MET A 67 4.27 1.27 7.01
N LEU A 68 3.01 0.90 7.28
CA LEU A 68 1.93 1.85 7.55
C LEU A 68 2.20 2.68 8.81
N MET A 69 2.57 2.03 9.92
CA MET A 69 2.94 2.72 11.16
C MET A 69 4.11 3.70 10.95
N GLY A 70 5.13 3.31 10.17
CA GLY A 70 6.27 4.16 9.85
C GLY A 70 5.91 5.40 9.03
N TYR A 71 4.80 5.36 8.28
CA TYR A 71 4.29 6.48 7.50
C TYR A 71 3.29 7.36 8.27
N GLY A 72 2.95 7.01 9.51
CA GLY A 72 2.04 7.78 10.36
C GLY A 72 0.69 7.13 10.66
N GLY A 73 0.51 5.86 10.28
CA GLY A 73 -0.74 5.12 10.48
C GLY A 73 -1.69 5.27 9.30
#